data_AF-A0A0S8EH01-F1
#
_entry.id   AF-A0A0S8EH01-F1
#
_cell.length_a   1.000
_cell.length_b   1.000
_cell.length_c   1.000
_cell.angle_alpha   90.00
_cell.angle_beta   90.00
_cell.angle_gamma   90.00
#
_symmetry.space_group_name_H-M   'P 1'
#
loop_
_entity.id
_entity.type
_entity.pdbx_description
1 polymer ?
#
loop_
_entity_poly.entity_id
_entity_poly.type
_entity_poly.pdbx_seq_one_letter_code
_entity_poly.pdbx_strand_id
1 'polypeptide(L)'
;MSRFGQRTLATLLFIGAGFLLYRTLAMVSGGALETLVAWVVVLLMLELIADGIAMVVCGAWAIGGRPEQVRAVIRVTTVVVVLHAVRVLVFVLGRTGPWVDFDVKPAARAHHAATWTWGEVYFAGTMSAISVVALMVFLLYWRRKKRELSDVYRTPGGDCGLVRPDSEE
;
A
#
# COMPACT_ATOMS: atom_id res chain seq x y z
N MET A 1 16.67 -1.18 -15.15
CA MET A 1 16.82 -1.76 -13.79
C MET A 1 17.25 -3.19 -13.99
N SER A 2 18.28 -3.70 -13.31
CA SER A 2 18.71 -5.09 -13.53
C SER A 2 17.55 -6.06 -13.20
N ARG A 3 17.47 -7.20 -13.89
CA ARG A 3 16.46 -8.24 -13.58
C ARG A 3 16.51 -8.64 -12.10
N PHE A 4 17.72 -8.68 -11.53
CA PHE A 4 17.93 -8.90 -10.10
C PHE A 4 17.23 -7.83 -9.25
N GLY A 5 17.46 -6.54 -9.52
CA GLY A 5 16.81 -5.45 -8.78
C GLY A 5 15.28 -5.41 -8.92
N GLN A 6 14.73 -5.82 -10.07
CA GLN A 6 13.28 -5.96 -10.26
C GLN A 6 12.69 -7.08 -9.39
N ARG A 7 13.34 -8.25 -9.38
CA ARG A 7 12.90 -9.38 -8.56
C ARG A 7 12.97 -9.05 -7.07
N THR A 8 14.06 -8.45 -6.60
CA THR A 8 14.19 -8.04 -5.19
C THR A 8 13.09 -7.07 -4.80
N LEU A 9 12.81 -6.05 -5.62
CA LEU A 9 11.73 -5.11 -5.34
C LEU A 9 10.36 -5.80 -5.32
N ALA A 10 10.09 -6.66 -6.30
CA ALA A 10 8.84 -7.42 -6.36
C ALA A 10 8.63 -8.30 -5.14
N THR A 11 9.68 -8.99 -4.68
CA THR A 11 9.66 -9.82 -3.46
C THR A 11 9.40 -8.98 -2.21
N LEU A 12 10.05 -7.82 -2.08
CA LEU A 12 9.80 -6.92 -0.94
C LEU A 12 8.35 -6.42 -0.91
N LEU A 13 7.81 -6.05 -2.08
CA LEU A 13 6.41 -5.63 -2.19
C LEU A 13 5.44 -6.77 -1.91
N PHE A 14 5.75 -8.00 -2.36
CA PHE A 14 4.95 -9.18 -2.04
C PHE A 14 4.91 -9.48 -0.55
N ILE A 15 6.06 -9.44 0.13
CA ILE A 15 6.16 -9.63 1.59
C ILE A 15 5.38 -8.54 2.32
N GLY A 16 5.52 -7.28 1.89
CA GLY A 16 4.77 -6.15 2.46
C GLY A 16 3.26 -6.34 2.33
N ALA A 17 2.77 -6.69 1.14
CA ALA A 17 1.36 -6.98 0.91
C ALA A 17 0.87 -8.19 1.72
N GLY A 18 1.69 -9.23 1.86
CA GLY A 18 1.37 -10.40 2.70
C GLY A 18 1.26 -10.05 4.19
N PHE A 19 2.12 -9.17 4.70
CA PHE A 19 2.02 -8.68 6.07
C PHE A 19 0.73 -7.88 6.30
N LEU A 20 0.38 -6.98 5.38
CA LEU A 20 -0.87 -6.21 5.44
C LEU A 20 -2.09 -7.13 5.38
N LEU A 21 -2.10 -8.10 4.46
CA LEU A 21 -3.18 -9.08 4.34
C LEU A 21 -3.34 -9.88 5.63
N TYR A 22 -2.25 -10.42 6.17
CA TYR A 22 -2.26 -11.17 7.43
C TYR A 22 -2.84 -10.33 8.57
N ARG A 23 -2.41 -9.07 8.69
CA ARG A 23 -2.94 -8.15 9.70
C ARG A 23 -4.44 -7.93 9.54
N THR A 24 -4.91 -7.71 8.32
CA THR A 24 -6.33 -7.50 8.03
C THR A 24 -7.14 -8.76 8.36
N LEU A 25 -6.66 -9.95 8.00
CA LEU A 25 -7.27 -11.22 8.38
C LEU A 25 -7.29 -11.42 9.90
N ALA A 26 -6.19 -11.10 10.60
CA ALA A 26 -6.11 -11.19 12.06
C ALA A 26 -7.14 -10.27 12.74
N MET A 27 -7.33 -9.05 12.22
CA MET A 27 -8.37 -8.14 12.70
C MET A 27 -9.77 -8.72 12.48
N VAL A 28 -10.05 -9.25 11.29
CA VAL A 28 -11.34 -9.89 10.98
C VAL A 28 -11.60 -11.08 11.93
N SER A 29 -10.62 -11.96 12.11
CA SER A 29 -10.74 -13.11 13.03
C SER A 29 -10.88 -12.68 14.49
N GLY A 30 -10.35 -11.52 14.86
CA GLY A 30 -10.47 -10.93 16.19
C GLY A 30 -11.81 -10.22 16.44
N GLY A 31 -12.79 -10.34 15.54
CA GLY A 31 -14.10 -9.73 15.70
C GLY A 31 -14.20 -8.28 15.23
N ALA A 32 -13.29 -7.80 14.36
CA ALA A 32 -13.34 -6.43 13.83
C ALA A 32 -14.68 -6.09 13.16
N LEU A 33 -15.37 -7.06 12.56
CA LEU A 33 -16.66 -6.83 11.87
C LEU A 33 -17.81 -6.53 12.84
N GLU A 34 -17.71 -7.07 14.05
CA GLU A 34 -18.71 -6.87 15.09
C GLU A 34 -18.46 -5.57 15.85
N THR A 35 -17.19 -5.15 15.96
CA THR A 35 -16.75 -3.98 16.72
C THR A 35 -16.74 -2.68 15.91
N LEU A 36 -16.35 -2.71 14.64
CA LEU A 36 -16.22 -1.52 13.80
C LEU A 36 -17.57 -1.04 13.26
N VAL A 37 -17.70 0.27 13.06
CA VAL A 37 -18.89 0.82 12.39
C VAL A 37 -18.92 0.45 10.90
N ALA A 38 -20.12 0.43 10.30
CA ALA A 38 -20.35 -0.17 8.99
C ALA A 38 -19.43 0.36 7.87
N TRP A 39 -19.19 1.67 7.82
CA TRP A 39 -18.34 2.24 6.77
C TRP A 39 -16.85 1.89 6.96
N VAL A 40 -16.39 1.69 8.20
CA VAL A 40 -15.03 1.22 8.49
C VAL A 40 -14.88 -0.27 8.18
N VAL A 41 -15.95 -1.05 8.34
CA VAL A 41 -16.00 -2.44 7.85
C VAL A 41 -15.84 -2.49 6.33
N VAL A 42 -16.53 -1.61 5.60
CA VAL A 42 -16.35 -1.51 4.13
C VAL A 42 -14.91 -1.18 3.79
N LEU A 43 -14.30 -0.21 4.48
CA LEU A 43 -12.90 0.16 4.27
C LEU A 43 -11.94 -1.02 4.56
N LEU A 44 -12.18 -1.78 5.63
CA LEU A 44 -11.41 -2.97 5.99
C LEU A 44 -11.51 -4.07 4.91
N MET A 45 -12.70 -4.28 4.35
CA MET A 45 -12.91 -5.25 3.27
C MET A 45 -12.24 -4.80 1.96
N LEU A 46 -12.29 -3.51 1.64
CA LEU A 46 -11.57 -2.96 0.49
C LEU A 46 -10.05 -3.11 0.65
N GLU A 47 -9.51 -2.88 1.85
CA GLU A 47 -8.09 -3.12 2.16
C GLU A 47 -7.75 -4.60 1.97
N LEU A 48 -8.55 -5.53 2.50
CA LEU A 48 -8.34 -6.97 2.35
C LEU A 48 -8.27 -7.40 0.87
N ILE A 49 -9.21 -6.90 0.06
CA ILE A 49 -9.26 -7.20 -1.38
C ILE A 49 -8.04 -6.59 -2.08
N ALA A 50 -7.70 -5.33 -1.79
CA ALA A 50 -6.56 -4.65 -2.39
C ALA A 50 -5.23 -5.36 -2.05
N ASP A 51 -5.05 -5.80 -0.80
CA ASP A 51 -3.89 -6.57 -0.35
C ASP A 51 -3.77 -7.89 -1.11
N GLY A 52 -4.89 -8.60 -1.27
CA GLY A 52 -4.94 -9.85 -2.04
C GLY A 52 -4.55 -9.64 -3.51
N ILE A 53 -5.10 -8.61 -4.17
CA ILE A 53 -4.72 -8.24 -5.54
C ILE A 53 -3.23 -7.88 -5.62
N ALA A 54 -2.72 -7.12 -4.65
CA ALA A 54 -1.33 -6.73 -4.61
C ALA A 54 -0.39 -7.92 -4.47
N MET A 55 -0.74 -8.91 -3.64
CA MET A 55 0.01 -10.16 -3.54
C MET A 55 0.06 -10.90 -4.89
N VAL A 56 -1.08 -11.05 -5.57
CA VAL A 56 -1.13 -11.73 -6.87
C VAL A 56 -0.28 -11.00 -7.91
N VAL A 57 -0.42 -9.67 -8.02
CA VAL A 57 0.30 -8.86 -9.00
C VAL A 57 1.80 -8.80 -8.70
N CYS A 58 2.20 -8.64 -7.44
CA CYS A 58 3.61 -8.64 -7.04
C CYS A 58 4.25 -10.03 -7.19
N GLY A 59 3.51 -11.09 -6.86
CA GLY A 59 3.98 -12.48 -7.03
C GLY A 59 4.19 -12.84 -8.50
N ALA A 60 3.22 -12.50 -9.35
CA ALA A 60 3.36 -12.67 -10.81
C ALA A 60 4.58 -11.91 -11.35
N TRP A 61 4.80 -10.68 -10.87
CA TRP A 61 5.96 -9.88 -11.26
C TRP A 61 7.29 -10.41 -10.73
N ALA A 62 7.33 -10.93 -9.50
CA ALA A 62 8.52 -11.55 -8.93
C ALA A 62 8.98 -12.78 -9.73
N ILE A 63 8.01 -13.60 -10.19
CA ILE A 63 8.28 -14.79 -11.01
C ILE A 63 8.67 -14.39 -12.43
N GLY A 64 7.84 -13.57 -13.09
CA GLY A 64 7.98 -13.24 -14.50
C GLY A 64 9.09 -12.23 -14.81
N GLY A 65 9.39 -11.31 -13.89
CA GLY A 65 10.39 -10.25 -14.08
C GLY A 65 10.12 -9.35 -15.29
N ARG A 66 8.88 -9.31 -15.80
CA ARG A 66 8.54 -8.57 -17.02
C ARG A 66 8.43 -7.07 -16.74
N PRO A 67 9.07 -6.20 -17.52
CA PRO A 67 9.04 -4.75 -17.27
C PRO A 67 7.65 -4.13 -17.48
N GLU A 68 6.81 -4.70 -18.35
CA GLU A 68 5.44 -4.24 -18.61
C GLU A 68 4.57 -4.22 -17.34
N GLN A 69 4.78 -5.19 -16.45
CA GLN A 69 4.01 -5.37 -15.22
C GLN A 69 4.32 -4.30 -14.16
N VAL A 70 5.44 -3.58 -14.30
CA VAL A 70 5.87 -2.56 -13.33
C VAL A 70 4.79 -1.49 -13.11
N ARG A 71 4.12 -1.05 -14.18
CA ARG A 71 3.07 -0.02 -14.05
C ARG A 71 1.88 -0.53 -13.23
N ALA A 72 1.48 -1.78 -13.44
CA ALA A 72 0.38 -2.41 -12.70
C ALA A 72 0.75 -2.54 -11.22
N VAL A 73 1.95 -3.07 -10.93
CA VAL A 73 2.47 -3.20 -9.56
C VAL A 73 2.49 -1.86 -8.83
N ILE A 74 3.01 -0.80 -9.46
CA ILE A 74 3.08 0.53 -8.83
C ILE A 74 1.68 1.06 -8.53
N ARG A 75 0.72 0.93 -9.47
CA ARG A 75 -0.65 1.41 -9.26
C ARG A 75 -1.33 0.68 -8.11
N VAL A 76 -1.27 -0.66 -8.11
CA VAL A 76 -1.92 -1.49 -7.10
C VAL A 76 -1.30 -1.26 -5.73
N THR A 77 0.03 -1.26 -5.61
CA THR A 77 0.72 -1.02 -4.33
C THR A 77 0.49 0.40 -3.80
N THR A 78 0.35 1.40 -4.67
CA THR A 78 -0.05 2.76 -4.27
C THR A 78 -1.45 2.76 -3.66
N VAL A 79 -2.42 2.08 -4.28
CA VAL A 79 -3.80 1.98 -3.75
C VAL A 79 -3.80 1.30 -2.38
N VAL A 80 -3.08 0.20 -2.22
CA VAL A 80 -2.93 -0.50 -0.93
C VAL A 80 -2.42 0.44 0.16
N VAL A 81 -1.30 1.12 -0.08
CA VAL A 81 -0.70 2.01 0.91
C VAL A 81 -1.64 3.17 1.25
N VAL A 82 -2.36 3.72 0.27
CA VAL A 82 -3.35 4.79 0.51
C VAL A 82 -4.52 4.27 1.36
N LEU A 83 -5.12 3.13 1.01
CA LEU A 83 -6.21 2.54 1.79
C LEU A 83 -5.77 2.25 3.23
N HIS A 84 -4.58 1.66 3.39
CA HIS A 84 -3.99 1.39 4.68
C HIS A 84 -3.79 2.66 5.50
N ALA A 85 -3.22 3.71 4.89
CA ALA A 85 -2.99 4.98 5.56
C ALA A 85 -4.30 5.64 5.99
N VAL A 86 -5.32 5.63 5.12
CA VAL A 86 -6.66 6.14 5.46
C VAL A 86 -7.25 5.36 6.63
N ARG A 87 -7.20 4.03 6.62
CA ARG A 87 -7.71 3.24 7.74
C ARG A 87 -6.97 3.52 9.04
N VAL A 88 -5.64 3.59 9.02
CA VAL A 88 -4.88 3.91 10.22
C VAL A 88 -5.20 5.33 10.71
N LEU A 89 -5.40 6.29 9.80
CA LEU A 89 -5.88 7.62 10.17
C LEU A 89 -7.25 7.56 10.84
N VAL A 90 -8.20 6.80 10.29
CA VAL A 90 -9.52 6.60 10.89
C VAL A 90 -9.41 6.00 12.29
N PHE A 91 -8.55 5.00 12.47
CA PHE A 91 -8.25 4.43 13.78
C PHE A 91 -7.68 5.49 14.72
N VAL A 92 -6.65 6.25 14.33
CA VAL A 92 -6.06 7.28 15.20
C VAL A 92 -7.08 8.35 15.56
N LEU A 93 -7.85 8.87 14.59
CA LEU A 93 -8.88 9.89 14.83
C LEU A 93 -10.00 9.35 15.73
N GLY A 94 -10.47 8.12 15.51
CA GLY A 94 -11.52 7.51 16.33
C GLY A 94 -11.11 7.22 17.77
N ARG A 95 -9.80 7.10 18.04
CA ARG A 95 -9.25 6.83 19.38
C ARG A 95 -8.74 8.07 20.12
N THR A 96 -8.31 9.09 19.39
CA THR A 96 -7.70 10.31 19.98
C THR A 96 -8.54 11.56 19.83
N GLY A 97 -9.48 11.57 18.89
CA GLY A 97 -10.33 12.71 18.61
C GLY A 97 -11.65 12.68 19.36
N PRO A 98 -12.42 13.78 19.30
CA PRO A 98 -13.71 13.91 19.99
C PRO A 98 -14.85 13.15 19.29
N TRP A 99 -14.56 12.38 18.23
CA TRP A 99 -15.57 11.76 17.39
C TRP A 99 -16.07 10.45 17.99
N VAL A 100 -17.22 10.55 18.66
CA VAL A 100 -17.96 9.40 19.14
C VAL A 100 -18.51 8.60 17.94
N ASP A 101 -18.46 7.28 18.04
CA ASP A 101 -18.86 6.28 17.02
C ASP A 101 -18.27 6.46 15.61
N PHE A 102 -17.07 7.02 15.52
CA PHE A 102 -16.41 7.23 14.24
C PHE A 102 -15.77 5.96 13.68
N ASP A 103 -15.07 5.19 14.52
CA ASP A 103 -14.35 3.98 14.12
C ASP A 103 -14.97 2.69 14.70
N VAL A 104 -15.41 2.74 15.95
CA VAL A 104 -15.95 1.61 16.72
C VAL A 104 -17.40 1.89 17.10
N LYS A 105 -18.24 0.85 17.10
CA LYS A 105 -19.64 0.94 17.56
C LYS A 105 -19.70 1.35 19.04
N PRO A 106 -20.71 2.11 19.47
CA PRO A 106 -20.81 2.59 20.85
C PRO A 106 -20.80 1.46 21.88
N ALA A 107 -21.50 0.35 21.59
CA ALA A 107 -21.53 -0.83 22.46
C ALA A 107 -20.14 -1.46 22.67
N ALA A 108 -19.31 -1.52 21.62
CA ALA A 108 -17.97 -2.08 21.69
C ALA A 108 -16.98 -1.11 22.37
N ARG A 109 -17.18 0.20 22.25
CA ARG A 109 -16.29 1.19 22.88
C ARG A 109 -16.32 1.10 24.41
N ALA A 110 -17.48 0.87 25.02
CA ALA A 110 -17.60 0.70 26.47
C ALA A 110 -16.79 -0.50 27.00
N HIS A 111 -16.76 -1.60 26.23
CA HIS A 111 -15.99 -2.80 26.59
C HIS A 111 -14.48 -2.63 26.39
N HIS A 112 -14.07 -1.78 25.44
CA HIS A 112 -12.66 -1.63 25.08
C HIS A 112 -11.97 -0.39 25.65
N ALA A 113 -12.70 0.53 26.30
CA ALA A 113 -12.17 1.78 26.85
C ALA A 113 -10.96 1.59 27.79
N ALA A 114 -10.85 0.44 28.46
CA ALA A 114 -9.74 0.13 29.37
C ALA A 114 -8.54 -0.58 28.70
N THR A 115 -8.70 -1.11 27.49
CA THR A 115 -7.69 -1.98 26.84
C THR A 115 -6.87 -1.27 25.77
N TRP A 116 -7.34 -0.14 25.24
CA TRP A 116 -6.61 0.61 24.24
C TRP A 116 -5.49 1.41 24.89
N THR A 117 -4.27 0.91 24.78
CA THR A 117 -3.11 1.64 25.28
C THR A 117 -2.73 2.73 24.28
N TRP A 118 -2.38 3.91 24.78
CA TRP A 118 -1.84 4.99 23.95
C TRP A 118 -0.63 4.53 23.12
N GLY A 119 0.14 3.55 23.61
CA GLY A 119 1.26 2.95 22.90
C GLY A 119 0.87 2.30 21.58
N GLU A 120 -0.26 1.57 21.52
CA GLU A 120 -0.75 0.97 20.28
C GLU A 120 -1.15 2.01 19.24
N VAL A 121 -1.77 3.11 19.70
CA VAL A 121 -2.19 4.22 18.83
C VAL A 121 -0.98 4.93 18.22
N TYR A 122 0.01 5.28 19.05
CA TYR A 122 1.25 5.92 18.58
C TYR A 122 2.06 5.00 17.67
N PHE A 123 2.17 3.71 18.00
CA PHE A 123 2.89 2.75 17.17
C PHE A 123 2.23 2.59 15.80
N ALA A 124 0.91 2.38 15.76
CA ALA A 124 0.18 2.25 14.50
C ALA A 124 0.30 3.50 13.63
N GLY A 125 0.12 4.70 14.23
CA GLY A 125 0.25 5.97 13.51
C GLY A 125 1.65 6.18 12.94
N THR A 126 2.69 5.89 13.72
CA THR A 126 4.10 6.05 13.30
C THR A 126 4.45 5.10 12.16
N MET A 127 4.05 3.82 12.25
CA MET A 127 4.29 2.83 11.19
C MET A 127 3.57 3.19 9.89
N SER A 128 2.35 3.72 9.98
CA SER A 128 1.61 4.20 8.81
C SER A 128 2.30 5.41 8.18
N ALA A 129 2.75 6.38 8.98
CA ALA A 129 3.49 7.54 8.48
C ALA A 129 4.79 7.14 7.76
N ILE A 130 5.56 6.22 8.34
CA ILE A 130 6.77 5.66 7.69
C ILE A 130 6.42 5.02 6.35
N SER A 131 5.31 4.27 6.28
CA SER A 131 4.86 3.61 5.04
C SER A 131 4.52 4.62 3.94
N VAL A 132 3.84 5.72 4.29
CA VAL A 132 3.52 6.82 3.35
C VAL A 132 4.80 7.52 2.89
N VAL A 133 5.74 7.80 3.79
CA VAL A 133 7.03 8.41 3.44
C VAL A 133 7.83 7.52 2.50
N ALA A 134 7.90 6.21 2.77
CA ALA A 134 8.57 5.25 1.90
C ALA A 134 7.94 5.21 0.50
N LEU A 135 6.60 5.23 0.42
CA LEU A 135 5.89 5.33 -0.86
C LEU A 135 6.22 6.64 -1.59
N MET A 136 6.23 7.78 -0.90
CA MET A 136 6.59 9.06 -1.53
C MET A 136 8.01 9.04 -2.10
N VAL A 137 8.98 8.56 -1.32
CA VAL A 137 10.37 8.44 -1.77
C VAL A 137 10.47 7.54 -3.00
N PHE A 138 9.78 6.40 -2.98
CA PHE A 138 9.72 5.48 -4.12
C PHE A 138 9.11 6.13 -5.37
N LEU A 139 7.99 6.85 -5.23
CA LEU A 139 7.33 7.56 -6.32
C LEU A 139 8.20 8.69 -6.88
N LEU A 140 8.90 9.45 -6.03
CA LEU A 140 9.82 10.50 -6.45
C LEU A 140 11.00 9.93 -7.24
N TYR A 141 11.61 8.85 -6.74
CA TYR A 141 12.68 8.14 -7.44
C TYR A 141 12.19 7.63 -8.81
N TRP A 142 11.01 7.01 -8.87
CA TRP A 142 10.43 6.53 -10.11
C TRP A 142 10.14 7.65 -11.12
N ARG A 143 9.60 8.79 -10.65
CA ARG A 143 9.35 9.97 -11.48
C ARG A 143 10.63 10.55 -12.08
N ARG A 144 11.70 10.65 -11.29
CA ARG A 144 13.01 11.13 -11.78
C ARG A 144 13.56 10.20 -12.86
N LYS A 145 13.58 8.89 -12.61
CA LYS A 145 14.04 7.89 -13.57
C LYS A 145 13.26 7.90 -14.88
N LYS A 146 11.94 8.10 -14.81
CA LYS A 146 11.10 8.23 -16.01
C LYS A 146 11.47 9.48 -16.83
N ARG A 147 11.82 10.59 -16.18
CA ARG A 147 12.28 11.82 -16.87
C ARG A 147 13.63 11.61 -17.54
N GLU A 148 14.59 11.03 -16.84
CA GLU A 148 15.91 10.69 -17.40
C GLU A 148 15.79 9.81 -18.65
N LEU A 149 14.95 8.78 -18.59
CA LEU A 149 14.64 7.95 -19.76
C LEU A 149 14.02 8.78 -20.88
N SER A 150 13.02 9.63 -20.60
CA SER A 150 12.38 10.44 -21.65
C SER A 150 13.30 11.49 -22.27
N ASP A 151 14.23 12.05 -21.50
CA ASP A 151 15.15 13.09 -21.98
C ASP A 151 16.23 12.49 -22.89
N VAL A 152 16.71 11.27 -22.61
CA VAL A 152 17.60 10.51 -23.51
C VAL A 152 16.94 10.24 -24.87
N TYR A 153 15.62 10.04 -24.91
CA TYR A 153 14.88 9.85 -26.17
C TYR A 153 14.48 11.15 -26.88
N ARG A 154 14.72 12.32 -26.28
CA ARG A 154 14.27 13.63 -26.80
C ARG A 154 15.40 14.51 -27.35
N THR A 155 16.65 14.06 -27.30
CA THR A 155 17.78 14.82 -27.84
C THR A 155 17.59 15.06 -29.34
N PRO A 156 17.60 16.33 -29.81
CA PRO A 156 17.50 16.68 -31.22
C PRO A 156 18.87 16.46 -31.87
N GLY A 157 19.13 15.20 -32.22
CA GLY A 157 20.35 14.76 -32.87
C GLY A 157 20.21 13.27 -33.10
N GLY A 158 19.92 12.90 -34.35
CA GLY A 158 19.78 11.51 -34.77
C GLY A 158 21.03 10.66 -34.49
N ASP A 159 20.86 9.36 -34.65
CA ASP A 159 21.92 8.35 -34.77
C ASP A 159 22.37 7.57 -33.54
N CYS A 160 21.53 7.45 -32.51
CA CYS A 160 21.62 6.29 -31.61
C CYS A 160 20.28 5.55 -31.64
N GLY A 161 20.11 4.69 -32.65
CA GLY A 161 18.97 3.79 -32.84
C GLY A 161 18.81 2.77 -31.71
N LEU A 162 18.42 3.23 -30.53
CA LEU A 162 17.87 2.39 -29.48
C LEU A 162 16.35 2.45 -29.60
N VAL A 163 15.84 1.54 -30.44
CA VAL A 163 14.41 1.24 -30.57
C VAL A 163 13.80 1.14 -29.18
N ARG A 164 12.71 1.88 -28.98
CA ARG A 164 11.90 1.88 -27.76
C ARG A 164 11.44 0.43 -27.55
N PRO A 165 11.82 -0.27 -26.45
CA PRO A 165 11.37 -1.65 -26.24
C PRO A 165 9.87 -1.78 -25.95
N ASP A 166 9.14 -0.66 -25.91
CA ASP A 166 7.73 -0.57 -25.50
C ASP A 166 6.82 -0.11 -26.67
N SER A 167 7.25 -0.21 -27.93
CA SER A 167 6.46 0.26 -29.09
C SER A 167 5.78 -0.84 -29.93
N GLU A 168 5.67 -2.07 -29.43
CA GLU A 168 4.78 -3.07 -30.02
C GLU A 168 3.66 -3.42 -29.03
N GLU A 169 2.45 -2.96 -29.41
CA GLU A 169 1.08 -3.30 -28.96
C GLU A 169 0.73 -3.30 -27.46
#